data_AF-A0A2S7WXX6-F1
#
_entry.id   AF-A0A2S7WXX6-F1
#
_cell.length_a   1.000
_cell.length_b   1.000
_cell.length_c   1.000
_cell.angle_alpha   90.00
_cell.angle_beta   90.00
_cell.angle_gamma   90.00
#
_symmetry.space_group_name_H-M   'P 1'
#
loop_
_entity.id
_entity.type
_entity.pdbx_description
1 polymer ?
#
loop_
_entity_poly.entity_id
_entity_poly.type
_entity_poly.pdbx_seq_one_letter_code
_entity_poly.pdbx_strand_id
1 'polypeptide(L)'
;MKKRNFLFLAIFAIFSITILSCEDLFGEEEADTAVDSIVCNGYNGPSNIDKQYDYQCQAAYAYKCNGETEALRKQCAYYKQLQQQLNLPNCDYCN
;
A
#
# COMPACT_ATOMS: atom_id res chain seq x y z
N MET A 1 -1.03 -23.07 42.53
CA MET A 1 -0.95 -22.76 41.08
C MET A 1 -1.70 -21.45 40.80
N LYS A 2 -1.00 -20.31 40.66
CA LYS A 2 -1.60 -18.98 40.38
C LYS A 2 -0.67 -18.16 39.47
N LYS A 3 -0.26 -18.74 38.33
CA LYS A 3 0.58 -18.05 37.34
C LYS A 3 0.03 -18.12 35.90
N ARG A 4 -1.18 -18.65 35.71
CA ARG A 4 -1.72 -18.93 34.37
C ARG A 4 -2.69 -17.87 33.82
N ASN A 5 -3.09 -16.89 34.64
CA ASN A 5 -4.07 -15.87 34.23
C ASN A 5 -3.46 -14.52 33.85
N PHE A 6 -2.16 -14.30 34.06
CA PHE A 6 -1.52 -13.02 33.73
C PHE A 6 -1.02 -12.96 32.28
N LEU A 7 -0.84 -14.12 31.63
CA LEU A 7 -0.29 -14.22 30.28
C LEU A 7 -1.34 -13.92 29.19
N PHE A 8 -2.62 -14.14 29.48
CA PHE A 8 -3.71 -13.86 28.53
C PHE A 8 -4.04 -12.38 28.38
N LEU A 9 -3.85 -11.58 29.43
CA LEU A 9 -4.07 -10.13 29.38
C LEU A 9 -3.03 -9.39 28.53
N ALA A 10 -1.78 -9.88 28.53
CA ALA A 10 -0.72 -9.30 27.71
C ALA A 10 -0.95 -9.52 26.21
N ILE A 11 -1.51 -10.68 25.82
CA ILE A 11 -1.78 -11.01 24.41
C ILE A 11 -2.92 -10.15 23.84
N PHE A 12 -3.95 -9.86 24.65
CA PHE A 12 -5.07 -9.03 24.22
C PHE A 12 -4.66 -7.57 24.00
N ALA A 13 -3.77 -7.04 24.84
CA ALA A 13 -3.25 -5.68 24.70
C ALA A 13 -2.38 -5.50 23.43
N ILE A 14 -1.63 -6.52 23.02
CA ILE A 14 -0.82 -6.47 21.78
C ILE A 14 -1.74 -6.42 20.55
N PHE A 15 -2.85 -7.16 20.56
CA PHE A 15 -3.83 -7.17 19.46
C PHE A 15 -4.59 -5.84 19.32
N SER A 16 -4.83 -5.12 20.41
CA SER A 16 -5.50 -3.81 20.38
C SER A 16 -4.61 -2.69 19.82
N ILE A 17 -3.29 -2.75 20.04
CA ILE A 17 -2.36 -1.72 19.55
C ILE A 17 -2.16 -1.84 18.02
N THR A 18 -2.29 -3.04 17.46
CA THR A 18 -2.17 -3.22 15.99
C THR A 18 -3.32 -2.61 15.19
N ILE A 19 -4.49 -2.40 15.79
CA ILE A 19 -5.65 -1.83 15.11
C ILE A 19 -5.60 -0.30 15.16
N LEU A 20 -5.25 0.27 16.33
CA LEU A 20 -5.20 1.72 16.57
C LEU A 20 -4.13 2.44 15.71
N SER A 21 -2.99 1.79 15.42
CA SER A 21 -1.95 2.39 14.55
C SER A 21 -2.21 2.25 13.05
N CYS A 22 -3.22 1.48 12.63
CA CYS A 22 -3.64 1.42 11.23
C CYS A 22 -4.79 2.39 10.94
N GLU A 23 -5.73 2.57 11.89
CA GLU A 23 -6.86 3.50 11.71
C GLU A 23 -6.40 4.96 11.57
N ASP A 24 -5.34 5.39 12.25
CA ASP A 24 -4.76 6.73 12.05
C ASP A 24 -4.01 6.90 10.70
N LEU A 25 -3.73 5.81 9.97
CA LEU A 25 -3.12 5.85 8.64
C LEU A 25 -4.15 5.75 7.51
N PHE A 26 -5.34 5.23 7.81
CA PHE A 26 -6.49 5.14 6.91
C PHE A 26 -7.61 5.98 7.53
N GLY A 27 -7.44 7.30 7.48
CA GLY A 27 -8.39 8.26 8.03
C GLY A 27 -9.83 7.99 7.57
N GLU A 28 -10.77 8.32 8.45
CA GLU A 28 -12.21 8.33 8.22
C GLU A 28 -12.56 8.90 6.84
N GLU A 29 -13.07 8.06 5.94
CA GLU A 29 -13.75 8.49 4.72
C GLU A 29 -15.15 9.02 5.09
N GLU A 30 -15.20 10.25 5.61
CA GLU A 30 -16.40 11.07 5.64
C GLU A 30 -16.30 12.11 4.50
N ALA A 31 -16.88 11.80 3.35
CA ALA A 31 -17.74 12.70 2.59
C ALA A 31 -18.00 12.12 1.20
N ASP A 32 -19.26 11.74 1.01
CA ASP A 32 -19.94 11.50 -0.25
C ASP A 32 -19.70 12.66 -1.23
N THR A 33 -18.61 12.56 -1.99
CA THR A 33 -18.46 13.22 -3.26
C THR A 33 -18.27 12.08 -4.24
N ALA A 34 -19.25 11.90 -5.12
CA ALA A 34 -19.07 11.11 -6.33
C ALA A 34 -17.97 11.80 -7.17
N VAL A 35 -16.71 11.61 -6.76
CA VAL A 35 -15.57 11.71 -7.64
C VAL A 35 -15.86 10.64 -8.67
N ASP A 36 -16.14 11.07 -9.89
CA ASP A 36 -16.20 10.21 -11.06
C ASP A 36 -15.01 9.25 -10.95
N SER A 37 -15.26 8.03 -10.47
CA SER A 37 -14.18 7.11 -10.18
C SER A 37 -13.66 6.75 -11.55
N ILE A 38 -12.53 7.34 -11.91
CA ILE A 38 -11.86 7.00 -13.16
C ILE A 38 -11.61 5.51 -13.03
N VAL A 39 -12.41 4.71 -13.73
CA VAL A 39 -12.29 3.26 -13.64
C VAL A 39 -11.00 2.93 -14.37
N CYS A 40 -9.92 2.82 -13.60
CA CYS A 40 -8.58 2.54 -14.09
C CYS A 40 -8.52 1.08 -14.57
N ASN A 41 -9.04 0.83 -15.76
CA ASN A 41 -9.00 -0.47 -16.42
C ASN A 41 -7.76 -0.59 -17.31
N GLY A 42 -7.14 -1.77 -17.32
CA GLY A 42 -6.02 -2.05 -18.23
C GLY A 42 -4.63 -1.86 -17.64
N TYR A 43 -4.47 -2.11 -16.33
CA TYR A 43 -3.14 -2.32 -15.76
C TYR A 43 -2.40 -3.40 -16.55
N ASN A 44 -1.22 -3.06 -17.06
CA ASN A 44 -0.30 -3.98 -17.72
C ASN A 44 1.05 -3.92 -16.99
N GLY A 45 1.24 -4.87 -16.09
CA GLY A 45 2.44 -4.95 -15.26
C GLY A 45 3.64 -5.55 -15.99
N PRO A 46 4.86 -5.37 -15.45
CA PRO A 46 6.05 -5.99 -15.99
C PRO A 46 5.99 -7.52 -15.88
N SER A 47 6.42 -8.22 -16.93
CA SER A 47 6.51 -9.69 -16.93
C SER A 47 7.64 -10.19 -16.03
N ASN A 48 7.49 -11.39 -15.44
CA ASN A 48 8.51 -12.08 -14.63
C ASN A 48 8.92 -11.33 -13.34
N ILE A 49 8.02 -10.53 -12.77
CA ILE A 49 8.18 -9.95 -11.43
C ILE A 49 7.41 -10.77 -10.40
N ASP A 50 7.88 -10.78 -9.15
CA ASP A 50 7.06 -11.27 -8.04
C ASP A 50 5.84 -10.36 -7.85
N LYS A 51 4.67 -10.95 -7.57
CA LYS A 51 3.43 -10.21 -7.31
C LYS A 51 3.59 -9.18 -6.20
N GLN A 52 4.40 -9.48 -5.18
CA GLN A 52 4.65 -8.54 -4.08
C GLN A 52 5.19 -7.19 -4.58
N TYR A 53 6.04 -7.21 -5.60
CA TYR A 53 6.62 -6.00 -6.19
C TYR A 53 5.78 -5.45 -7.33
N ASP A 54 5.00 -6.30 -8.02
CA ASP A 54 4.00 -5.88 -9.02
C ASP A 54 2.98 -4.90 -8.43
N TYR A 55 2.53 -5.13 -7.19
CA TYR A 55 1.63 -4.21 -6.49
C TYR A 55 2.17 -2.77 -6.41
N GLN A 56 3.49 -2.60 -6.35
CA GLN A 56 4.10 -1.28 -6.30
C GLN A 56 3.97 -0.55 -7.64
N CYS A 57 4.06 -1.27 -8.76
CA CYS A 57 3.84 -0.73 -10.09
C CYS A 57 2.35 -0.51 -10.36
N GLN A 58 1.48 -1.39 -9.84
CA GLN A 58 0.03 -1.22 -9.90
C GLN A 58 -0.45 0.02 -9.12
N ALA A 59 0.14 0.31 -7.96
CA ALA A 59 -0.13 1.54 -7.23
C ALA A 59 0.27 2.78 -8.04
N ALA A 60 1.45 2.76 -8.70
CA ALA A 60 1.87 3.84 -9.58
C ALA A 60 0.89 4.04 -10.75
N TYR A 61 0.39 2.95 -11.34
CA TYR A 61 -0.67 3.03 -12.35
C TYR A 61 -1.93 3.71 -11.83
N ALA A 62 -2.42 3.33 -10.65
CA ALA A 62 -3.60 3.92 -10.04
C ALA A 62 -3.41 5.43 -9.81
N TYR A 63 -2.28 5.84 -9.23
CA TYR A 63 -1.98 7.26 -9.02
C TYR A 63 -1.87 8.05 -10.32
N LYS A 64 -1.24 7.47 -11.35
CA LYS A 64 -1.13 8.10 -12.68
C LYS A 64 -2.51 8.25 -13.33
N CYS A 65 -3.35 7.24 -13.21
CA CYS A 65 -4.70 7.23 -13.75
C CYS A 65 -5.62 8.24 -13.05
N ASN A 66 -5.52 8.35 -11.72
CA ASN A 66 -6.29 9.32 -10.92
C ASN A 66 -5.75 10.76 -10.99
N GLY A 67 -4.61 11.00 -11.64
CA GLY A 67 -3.97 12.31 -11.69
C GLY A 67 -3.30 12.73 -10.37
N GLU A 68 -3.04 11.79 -9.46
CA GLU A 68 -2.41 12.03 -8.16
C GLU A 68 -0.88 12.18 -8.29
N THR A 69 -0.45 13.32 -8.84
CA THR A 69 0.95 13.54 -9.22
C THR A 69 1.95 13.46 -8.06
N GLU A 70 1.60 13.94 -6.86
CA GLU A 70 2.50 13.86 -5.71
C GLU A 70 2.62 12.43 -5.17
N ALA A 71 1.51 11.70 -5.08
CA ALA A 71 1.49 10.31 -4.67
C ALA A 71 2.26 9.44 -5.68
N LEU A 72 2.05 9.65 -6.97
CA LEU A 72 2.80 9.00 -8.05
C LEU A 72 4.31 9.23 -7.90
N ARG A 73 4.74 10.49 -7.68
CA ARG A 73 6.16 10.82 -7.53
C ARG A 73 6.79 10.07 -6.35
N LYS A 74 6.11 10.01 -5.20
CA LYS A 74 6.59 9.28 -4.02
C LYS A 74 6.66 7.77 -4.29
N GLN A 75 5.61 7.21 -4.89
CA GLN A 75 5.53 5.80 -5.23
C GLN A 75 6.63 5.38 -6.21
N CYS A 76 6.89 6.20 -7.22
CA CYS A 76 7.93 5.92 -8.22
C CYS A 76 9.35 6.08 -7.68
N ALA A 77 9.58 7.04 -6.77
CA ALA A 77 10.84 7.13 -6.06
C ALA A 77 11.11 5.86 -5.22
N TYR A 78 10.09 5.37 -4.52
CA TYR A 78 10.17 4.13 -3.75
C TYR A 78 10.42 2.91 -4.64
N TYR A 79 9.65 2.76 -5.72
CA TYR A 79 9.85 1.65 -6.67
C TYR A 79 11.26 1.64 -7.25
N LYS A 80 11.82 2.81 -7.57
CA LYS A 80 13.20 2.93 -8.09
C LYS A 80 14.25 2.49 -7.07
N GLN A 81 14.02 2.73 -5.78
CA GLN A 81 14.89 2.21 -4.72
C GLN A 81 14.82 0.69 -4.64
N LEU A 82 13.61 0.11 -4.65
CA LEU A 82 13.42 -1.35 -4.69
C LEU A 82 14.07 -1.97 -5.94
N GLN A 83 13.93 -1.31 -7.07
CA GLN A 83 14.49 -1.74 -8.34
C GLN A 83 16.01 -1.91 -8.26
N GLN A 84 16.70 -0.95 -7.64
CA GLN A 84 18.16 -1.01 -7.46
C GLN A 84 18.58 -2.11 -6.48
N GLN A 85 17.80 -2.35 -5.42
CA GLN A 85 18.12 -3.33 -4.39
C GLN A 85 17.87 -4.77 -4.84
N LEU A 86 16.83 -4.99 -5.64
CA LEU A 86 16.28 -6.31 -5.95
C LEU A 86 16.36 -6.64 -7.45
N ASN A 87 16.95 -5.76 -8.26
CA ASN A 87 17.08 -5.90 -9.71
C ASN A 87 15.72 -6.14 -10.40
N LEU A 88 14.71 -5.35 -10.03
CA LEU A 88 13.35 -5.48 -10.56
C LEU A 88 13.25 -4.93 -12.00
N PRO A 89 12.27 -5.39 -12.80
CA PRO A 89 12.00 -4.79 -14.09
C PRO A 89 11.49 -3.34 -13.96
N ASN A 90 11.56 -2.59 -15.05
CA ASN A 90 11.01 -1.22 -15.10
C ASN A 90 9.49 -1.25 -14.90
N CYS A 91 8.98 -0.18 -14.29
CA CYS A 91 7.55 0.08 -14.21
C CYS A 91 7.19 1.22 -15.17
N ASP A 92 6.38 0.93 -16.20
CA ASP A 92 6.04 1.88 -17.27
C ASP A 92 5.26 3.10 -16.77
N TYR A 93 4.61 2.98 -15.62
CA TYR A 93 3.85 4.06 -15.00
C TYR A 93 4.73 5.05 -14.23
N CYS A 94 6.00 4.72 -14.02
CA CYS A 94 6.99 5.55 -13.34
C CYS A 94 7.96 6.28 -14.27
N ASN A 95 7.69 6.24 -15.58
CA ASN A 95 8.37 7.02 -16.61
C ASN A 95 7.63 8.33 -16.90
#